data_AF-A0A661IPP6-F1
#
_entry.id   AF-A0A661IPP6-F1
#
_cell.length_a   1.000
_cell.length_b   1.000
_cell.length_c   1.000
_cell.angle_alpha   90.00
_cell.angle_beta   90.00
_cell.angle_gamma   90.00
#
_symmetry.space_group_name_H-M   'P 1'
#
loop_
_entity.id
_entity.type
_entity.pdbx_description
1 polymer ?
#
loop_
_entity_poly.entity_id
_entity_poly.type
_entity_poly.pdbx_seq_one_letter_code
_entity_poly.pdbx_strand_id
1 'polypeptide(L)'
;MRIILSLIYAPIVFFSLRYLDTPLENALVLKAFPLVLSISITAMMILSYIKKESMILVFARRFSKEEIDKEEIEYIHKSTLFWIIICTVNILFHTIILFDTNSTIWIFYSTIGWYFLFGIAGILQFLHKKFIFSKRLEIED
;
A
#
# COMPACT_ATOMS: atom_id res chain seq x y z
N MET A 1 4.11 -14.94 14.26
CA MET A 1 4.55 -14.17 15.47
C MET A 1 5.48 -13.01 15.13
N ARG A 2 6.60 -13.19 14.41
CA ARG A 2 7.53 -12.09 14.03
C ARG A 2 6.90 -10.93 13.23
N ILE A 3 6.05 -11.25 12.24
CA ILE A 3 5.42 -10.23 11.36
C ILE A 3 4.39 -9.39 12.14
N ILE A 4 3.63 -10.02 13.03
CA ILE A 4 2.65 -9.34 13.89
C ILE A 4 3.38 -8.43 14.89
N LEU A 5 4.48 -8.91 15.50
CA LEU A 5 5.32 -8.08 16.35
C LEU A 5 5.90 -6.87 15.60
N SER A 6 6.37 -7.03 14.35
CA SER A 6 6.88 -5.90 13.56
C SER A 6 5.81 -4.88 13.16
N LEU A 7 4.57 -5.33 12.93
CA LEU A 7 3.44 -4.47 12.60
C LEU A 7 2.99 -3.63 13.81
N ILE A 8 3.04 -4.20 15.01
CA ILE A 8 2.61 -3.52 16.25
C ILE A 8 3.77 -2.70 16.86
N TYR A 9 5.03 -3.06 16.57
CA TYR A 9 6.22 -2.37 17.10
C TYR A 9 6.26 -0.89 16.73
N ALA A 10 6.01 -0.54 15.46
CA ALA A 10 6.00 0.84 15.03
C ALA A 10 4.94 1.67 15.81
N PRO A 11 3.63 1.29 15.82
CA PRO A 11 2.64 1.94 16.67
C PRO A 11 3.07 2.07 18.13
N ILE A 12 3.60 1.01 18.76
CA ILE A 12 4.04 1.04 20.15
C ILE A 12 5.16 2.06 20.36
N VAL A 13 6.19 2.07 19.51
CA VAL A 13 7.30 3.02 19.62
C VAL A 13 6.80 4.45 19.42
N PHE A 14 5.93 4.69 18.43
CA PHE A 14 5.34 6.01 18.19
C PHE A 14 4.46 6.49 19.35
N PHE A 15 3.61 5.63 19.92
CA PHE A 15 2.79 5.96 21.09
C PHE A 15 3.64 6.17 22.35
N SER A 16 4.72 5.39 22.52
CA SER A 16 5.64 5.52 23.65
C SER A 16 6.40 6.85 23.60
N LEU A 17 6.91 7.25 22.43
CA LEU A 17 7.58 8.54 22.24
C LEU A 17 6.65 9.74 22.51
N ARG A 18 5.35 9.61 22.19
CA ARG A 18 4.33 10.62 22.54
C ARG A 18 4.07 10.68 24.05
N TYR A 19 4.08 9.55 24.75
CA TYR A 19 3.80 9.49 26.19
C TYR A 19 5.00 9.94 27.05
N LEU A 20 6.21 9.89 26.51
CA LEU A 20 7.46 10.28 27.19
C LEU A 20 7.82 11.77 27.04
N ASP A 21 6.90 12.61 26.55
CA ASP A 21 7.08 14.06 26.33
C ASP A 21 8.33 14.45 25.52
N THR A 22 8.91 13.52 24.75
CA THR A 22 9.93 13.90 23.77
C THR A 22 9.29 14.78 22.71
N PRO A 23 9.85 15.97 22.41
CA PRO A 23 9.28 16.90 21.45
C PRO A 23 9.30 16.26 20.06
N LEU A 24 8.19 15.63 19.70
CA LEU A 24 7.94 14.98 18.42
C LEU A 24 8.02 15.97 17.25
N GLU A 25 7.82 17.26 17.56
CA GLU A 25 7.95 18.40 16.65
C GLU A 25 9.38 18.55 16.10
N ASN A 26 10.40 18.15 16.88
CA ASN A 26 11.80 18.23 16.45
C ASN A 26 12.27 16.97 15.71
N ALA A 27 11.46 15.91 15.66
CA ALA A 27 11.82 14.63 15.06
C ALA A 27 11.34 14.53 13.59
N LEU A 28 11.74 15.47 12.74
CA LEU A 28 11.39 15.48 11.30
C LEU A 28 11.75 14.15 10.62
N VAL A 29 12.89 13.56 10.97
CA VAL A 29 13.35 12.25 10.45
C VAL A 29 12.33 11.15 10.75
N LEU A 30 11.78 11.15 11.96
CA LEU A 30 10.79 10.19 12.40
C LEU A 30 9.45 10.41 11.68
N LYS A 31 9.04 11.67 11.49
CA LYS A 31 7.83 12.04 10.73
C LYS A 31 7.92 11.68 9.25
N ALA A 32 9.11 11.79 8.66
CA ALA A 32 9.36 11.50 7.25
C ALA A 32 9.45 9.99 6.94
N PHE A 33 9.68 9.14 7.94
CA PHE A 33 9.89 7.70 7.72
C PHE A 33 8.75 7.01 6.95
N PRO A 34 7.45 7.22 7.27
CA PRO A 34 6.34 6.63 6.51
C PRO A 34 6.29 7.11 5.04
N LEU A 35 6.67 8.37 4.79
CA LEU A 35 6.75 8.93 3.44
C LEU A 35 7.89 8.26 2.65
N VAL A 36 9.09 8.14 3.23
CA VAL A 36 10.24 7.48 2.59
C VAL A 36 9.92 6.01 2.27
N LEU A 37 9.25 5.32 3.18
CA LEU A 37 8.81 3.94 2.96
C LEU A 37 7.79 3.86 1.80
N SER A 38 6.81 4.76 1.77
CA SER A 38 5.81 4.84 0.70
C SER A 38 6.45 5.11 -0.66
N ILE A 39 7.41 6.03 -0.73
CA ILE A 39 8.17 6.32 -1.95
C ILE A 39 8.96 5.09 -2.41
N SER A 40 9.65 4.42 -1.50
CA SER A 40 10.43 3.21 -1.80
C SER A 40 9.56 2.10 -2.39
N ILE A 41 8.41 1.80 -1.75
CA ILE A 41 7.47 0.78 -2.23
C ILE A 41 6.89 1.16 -3.59
N THR A 42 6.52 2.43 -3.78
CA THR A 42 5.98 2.91 -5.05
C THR A 42 7.01 2.83 -6.17
N ALA A 43 8.27 3.18 -5.90
CA ALA A 43 9.35 3.05 -6.85
C ALA A 43 9.56 1.58 -7.25
N MET A 44 9.55 0.64 -6.30
CA MET A 44 9.62 -0.80 -6.59
C MET A 44 8.45 -1.26 -7.46
N MET A 45 7.23 -0.81 -7.18
CA MET A 45 6.03 -1.10 -7.98
C MET A 45 6.16 -0.58 -9.41
N ILE A 46 6.62 0.65 -9.60
CA ILE A 46 6.85 1.25 -10.92
C ILE A 46 7.91 0.47 -11.70
N LEU A 47 9.06 0.19 -11.07
CA LEU A 47 10.15 -0.57 -11.70
C LEU A 47 9.68 -1.95 -12.15
N SER A 48 8.91 -2.62 -11.30
CA SER A 48 8.31 -3.92 -11.58
C SER A 48 7.33 -3.85 -12.75
N TYR A 49 6.48 -2.82 -12.81
CA TYR A 49 5.55 -2.61 -13.92
C TYR A 49 6.30 -2.40 -15.24
N ILE A 50 7.33 -1.56 -15.27
CA ILE A 50 8.13 -1.30 -16.47
C ILE A 50 8.82 -2.58 -16.97
N LYS A 51 9.33 -3.41 -16.06
CA LYS A 51 9.97 -4.69 -16.40
C LYS A 51 9.00 -5.78 -16.85
N LYS A 52 7.68 -5.53 -16.83
CA LYS A 52 6.62 -6.53 -17.03
C LYS A 52 6.67 -7.70 -16.03
N GLU A 53 7.41 -7.55 -14.95
CA GLU A 53 7.51 -8.50 -13.84
C GLU A 53 6.69 -7.96 -12.68
N SER A 54 5.37 -7.87 -12.86
CA SER A 54 4.46 -7.27 -11.87
C SER A 54 4.70 -7.87 -10.47
N MET A 55 4.94 -7.00 -9.49
CA MET A 55 5.20 -7.38 -8.10
C MET A 55 3.96 -8.06 -7.55
N ILE A 56 2.78 -7.57 -7.96
CA ILE A 56 1.50 -8.19 -7.64
C ILE A 56 1.42 -9.58 -8.25
N LEU A 57 1.87 -9.79 -9.49
CA LEU A 57 1.90 -11.10 -10.11
C LEU A 57 2.83 -12.07 -9.36
N VAL A 58 4.01 -11.60 -8.93
CA VAL A 58 4.94 -12.40 -8.11
C VAL A 58 4.27 -12.84 -6.81
N PHE A 59 3.58 -11.93 -6.12
CA PHE A 59 2.82 -12.27 -4.91
C PHE A 59 1.64 -13.19 -5.22
N ALA A 60 0.86 -12.92 -6.27
CA ALA A 60 -0.27 -13.73 -6.69
C ALA A 60 0.16 -15.17 -6.97
N ARG A 61 1.26 -15.38 -7.71
CA ARG A 61 1.83 -16.71 -7.95
C ARG A 61 2.29 -17.41 -6.67
N ARG A 62 2.84 -16.65 -5.72
CA ARG A 62 3.31 -17.21 -4.44
C ARG A 62 2.17 -17.67 -3.54
N PHE A 63 1.01 -17.02 -3.61
CA PHE A 63 -0.16 -17.33 -2.78
C PHE A 63 -1.21 -18.17 -3.51
N SER A 64 -1.18 -18.23 -4.84
CA SER A 64 -2.04 -19.10 -5.63
C SER A 64 -1.62 -20.56 -5.45
N LYS A 65 -2.62 -21.43 -5.34
CA LYS A 65 -2.43 -22.89 -5.40
C LYS A 65 -2.47 -23.42 -6.83
N GLU A 66 -2.99 -22.62 -7.75
CA GLU A 66 -3.27 -22.98 -9.14
C GLU A 66 -2.42 -22.16 -10.10
N GLU A 67 -2.15 -22.71 -11.28
CA GLU A 67 -1.51 -21.95 -12.35
C GLU A 67 -2.42 -20.81 -12.80
N ILE A 68 -1.85 -19.62 -12.90
CA ILE A 68 -2.56 -18.41 -13.32
C ILE A 68 -2.55 -18.40 -14.85
N ASP A 69 -3.73 -18.29 -15.46
CA ASP A 69 -3.87 -18.25 -16.91
C ASP A 69 -3.22 -16.99 -17.54
N LYS A 70 -3.06 -16.99 -18.86
CA LYS A 70 -2.40 -15.87 -19.57
C LYS A 70 -3.19 -14.57 -19.54
N GLU A 71 -4.52 -14.63 -19.56
CA GLU A 71 -5.41 -13.47 -19.53
C GLU A 71 -5.47 -12.85 -18.14
N GLU A 72 -5.46 -13.67 -17.09
CA GLU A 72 -5.36 -13.25 -15.70
C GLU A 72 -3.96 -12.66 -15.40
N ILE A 73 -2.89 -13.20 -15.98
CA ILE A 73 -1.56 -12.58 -15.94
C ILE A 73 -1.60 -11.15 -16.52
N GLU A 74 -2.21 -10.98 -17.70
CA GLU A 74 -2.34 -9.67 -18.35
C GLU A 74 -3.24 -8.72 -17.53
N TYR A 75 -4.32 -9.23 -16.95
CA TYR A 75 -5.18 -8.50 -16.04
C TYR A 75 -4.42 -8.00 -14.80
N ILE A 76 -3.63 -8.87 -14.16
CA ILE A 76 -2.82 -8.52 -12.99
C ILE A 76 -1.77 -7.48 -13.38
N HIS A 77 -1.17 -7.60 -14.55
CA HIS A 77 -0.24 -6.59 -15.06
C HIS A 77 -0.92 -5.22 -15.19
N LYS A 78 -2.07 -5.13 -15.87
CA LYS A 78 -2.86 -3.88 -15.97
C LYS A 78 -3.30 -3.35 -14.61
N SER A 79 -3.72 -4.22 -13.70
CA SER A 79 -4.07 -3.87 -12.32
C SER A 79 -2.89 -3.26 -11.55
N THR A 80 -1.66 -3.62 -11.89
CA THR A 80 -0.47 -3.04 -11.24
C THR A 80 -0.41 -1.52 -11.42
N LEU A 81 -0.87 -1.00 -12.57
CA LEU A 81 -0.98 0.44 -12.79
C LEU A 81 -2.00 1.10 -11.83
N PHE A 82 -3.15 0.45 -11.60
CA PHE A 82 -4.13 0.91 -10.60
C PHE A 82 -3.47 1.02 -9.22
N TRP A 83 -2.70 0.01 -8.81
CA TRP A 83 -2.02 0.05 -7.51
C TRP A 83 -0.90 1.08 -7.45
N ILE A 84 -0.18 1.33 -8.55
CA ILE A 84 0.78 2.46 -8.63
C ILE A 84 0.05 3.78 -8.33
N ILE A 85 -1.11 4.01 -8.94
CA ILE A 85 -1.90 5.24 -8.71
C ILE A 85 -2.30 5.36 -7.23
N ILE A 86 -2.80 4.29 -6.62
CA ILE A 86 -3.16 4.28 -5.19
C ILE A 86 -1.96 4.57 -4.30
N CYS A 87 -0.80 3.97 -4.60
CA CYS A 87 0.44 4.24 -3.88
C CYS A 87 0.91 5.70 -4.04
N THR A 88 0.76 6.29 -5.22
CA THR A 88 1.02 7.72 -5.45
C THR A 88 0.08 8.60 -4.63
N VAL A 89 -1.21 8.28 -4.56
CA VAL A 89 -2.17 8.98 -3.69
C VAL A 89 -1.75 8.85 -2.22
N ASN A 90 -1.27 7.68 -1.79
CA ASN A 90 -0.75 7.50 -0.43
C ASN A 90 0.47 8.39 -0.14
N ILE A 91 1.39 8.52 -1.10
CA ILE A 91 2.53 9.44 -0.99
C ILE A 91 2.02 10.87 -0.81
N LEU A 92 1.04 11.32 -1.61
CA LEU A 92 0.48 12.67 -1.49
C LEU A 92 -0.10 12.92 -0.10
N PHE A 93 -0.85 11.96 0.46
CA PHE A 93 -1.35 12.09 1.83
C PHE A 93 -0.21 12.17 2.86
N HIS A 94 0.80 11.30 2.77
CA HIS A 94 1.95 11.38 3.67
C HIS A 94 2.73 12.70 3.53
N THR A 95 2.85 13.26 2.32
CA THR A 95 3.47 14.56 2.09
C THR A 95 2.68 15.68 2.73
N ILE A 96 1.36 15.73 2.53
CA ILE A 96 0.48 16.75 3.14
C ILE A 96 0.59 16.68 4.68
N ILE A 97 0.53 15.47 5.23
CA ILE A 97 0.53 15.22 6.66
C ILE A 97 1.89 15.46 7.31
N LEU A 98 3.00 15.30 6.57
CA LEU A 98 4.34 15.62 7.06
C LEU A 98 4.49 17.11 7.41
N PHE A 99 3.87 17.98 6.61
CA PHE A 99 3.88 19.43 6.81
C PHE A 99 2.73 19.94 7.69
N ASP A 100 1.87 19.05 8.15
CA ASP A 100 0.76 19.40 9.04
C ASP A 100 1.26 19.64 10.48
N THR A 101 0.74 20.69 11.11
CA THR A 101 1.11 21.04 12.50
C THR A 101 0.48 20.09 13.53
N ASN A 102 -0.61 19.42 13.18
CA ASN A 102 -1.31 18.49 14.04
C ASN A 102 -0.65 17.10 14.04
N SER A 103 0.20 16.88 15.04
CA SER A 103 0.86 15.59 15.26
C SER A 103 -0.10 14.41 15.48
N THR A 104 -1.37 14.65 15.84
CA THR A 104 -2.38 13.58 15.96
C THR A 104 -2.82 13.05 14.60
N ILE A 105 -2.98 13.92 13.60
CA ILE A 105 -3.31 13.51 12.22
C ILE A 105 -2.15 12.67 11.66
N TRP A 106 -0.91 13.11 11.89
CA TRP A 106 0.27 12.35 11.48
C TRP A 106 0.37 10.96 12.12
N ILE A 107 0.15 10.84 13.44
CA ILE A 107 0.15 9.53 14.11
C ILE A 107 -0.97 8.66 13.55
N PHE A 108 -2.19 9.19 13.45
CA PHE A 108 -3.35 8.45 12.97
C PHE A 108 -3.12 7.90 11.57
N TYR A 109 -2.71 8.76 10.62
CA TYR A 109 -2.58 8.33 9.24
C TYR A 109 -1.39 7.38 9.04
N SER A 110 -0.26 7.66 9.68
CA SER A 110 0.94 6.83 9.58
C SER A 110 0.81 5.46 10.23
N THR A 111 -0.16 5.28 11.13
CA THR A 111 -0.41 3.99 11.79
C THR A 111 -1.61 3.26 11.19
N ILE A 112 -2.76 3.93 11.08
CA ILE A 112 -4.05 3.30 10.73
C ILE A 112 -4.63 3.86 9.43
N GLY A 113 -4.53 5.17 9.19
CA GLY A 113 -5.26 5.84 8.10
C GLY A 113 -4.99 5.28 6.71
N TRP A 114 -3.75 4.92 6.40
CA TRP A 114 -3.39 4.33 5.11
C TRP A 114 -4.09 2.98 4.85
N TYR A 115 -4.44 2.20 5.88
CA TYR A 115 -5.19 0.95 5.67
C TYR A 115 -6.58 1.19 5.08
N PHE A 116 -7.22 2.32 5.38
CA PHE A 116 -8.51 2.65 4.76
C PHE A 116 -8.36 2.90 3.26
N LEU A 117 -7.32 3.65 2.86
CA LEU A 117 -7.02 3.89 1.45
C LEU A 117 -6.80 2.58 0.69
N PHE A 118 -5.92 1.72 1.19
CA PHE A 118 -5.62 0.44 0.55
C PHE A 118 -6.77 -0.56 0.65
N GLY A 119 -7.54 -0.55 1.75
CA GLY A 119 -8.71 -1.39 1.94
C GLY A 119 -9.82 -1.08 0.94
N ILE A 120 -10.15 0.22 0.76
CA ILE A 120 -11.11 0.66 -0.25
C ILE A 120 -10.62 0.31 -1.65
N ALA A 121 -9.35 0.59 -1.96
CA ALA A 121 -8.74 0.22 -3.24
C ALA A 121 -8.82 -1.29 -3.51
N GLY A 122 -8.57 -2.12 -2.49
CA GLY A 122 -8.68 -3.57 -2.58
C GLY A 122 -10.11 -4.04 -2.86
N ILE A 123 -11.10 -3.44 -2.21
CA ILE A 123 -12.52 -3.71 -2.48
C ILE A 123 -12.86 -3.33 -3.93
N LEU A 124 -12.46 -2.15 -4.40
CA LEU A 124 -12.70 -1.71 -5.78
C LEU A 124 -12.05 -2.66 -6.80
N GLN A 125 -10.81 -3.07 -6.55
CA GLN A 125 -10.08 -4.01 -7.41
C GLN A 125 -10.74 -5.39 -7.44
N PHE A 126 -11.23 -5.87 -6.29
CA PHE A 126 -11.97 -7.12 -6.19
C PHE A 126 -13.30 -7.06 -6.96
N LEU A 127 -14.07 -5.99 -6.79
CA LEU A 127 -15.33 -5.78 -7.51
C LEU A 127 -15.09 -5.71 -9.03
N HIS A 128 -14.06 -4.98 -9.45
CA HIS A 128 -13.67 -4.92 -10.85
C HIS A 128 -13.32 -6.30 -11.41
N LYS A 129 -12.52 -7.10 -10.68
CA LYS A 129 -12.19 -8.46 -11.09
C LYS A 129 -13.45 -9.31 -11.25
N LYS A 130 -14.29 -9.32 -10.22
CA LYS A 130 -15.47 -10.20 -10.15
C LYS A 130 -16.54 -9.86 -11.17
N PHE A 131 -16.85 -8.57 -11.35
CA PHE A 131 -18.02 -8.17 -12.14
C PHE A 131 -17.70 -7.74 -13.57
N ILE A 132 -16.46 -7.34 -13.85
CA ILE A 132 -16.07 -6.85 -15.19
C ILE A 132 -15.15 -7.86 -15.88
N PHE A 133 -14.10 -8.34 -15.20
CA PHE A 133 -13.16 -9.27 -15.82
C PHE A 133 -13.72 -10.68 -15.95
N SER A 134 -14.14 -11.31 -14.85
CA SER A 134 -14.67 -12.69 -14.89
C SER A 134 -15.89 -12.82 -15.80
N LYS A 135 -16.80 -11.84 -15.78
CA LYS A 135 -17.98 -11.83 -16.64
C LYS A 135 -17.64 -11.66 -18.12
N ARG A 136 -16.54 -10.98 -18.46
CA ARG A 136 -16.09 -10.84 -19.85
C ARG A 136 -15.64 -12.20 -20.40
N LEU A 137 -14.89 -12.96 -19.59
CA LEU A 137 -14.40 -14.28 -19.98
C LEU A 137 -15.56 -15.26 -20.24
N GLU A 138 -16.57 -15.28 -19.36
CA GLU A 138 -17.78 -16.10 -19.55
C GLU A 138 -18.58 -15.80 -20.82
N ILE A 139 -18.39 -14.63 -21.45
CA ILE A 139 -19.08 -14.23 -22.69
C ILE A 139 -18.23 -14.53 -23.94
N GLU A 140 -16.90 -14.59 -23.79
CA GLU A 140 -15.95 -14.81 -24.88
C GLU A 140 -15.67 -16.32 -25.13
N ASP A 141 -15.99 -17.19 -24.17
CA ASP A 141 -16.02 -18.66 -24.26
C ASP A 141 -17.35 -19.22 -24.83
#